data_AF-A0A7X8ZQZ6-F1
#
_entry.id   AF-A0A7X8ZQZ6-F1
#
_cell.length_a   1.000
_cell.length_b   1.000
_cell.length_c   1.000
_cell.angle_alpha   90.00
_cell.angle_beta   90.00
_cell.angle_gamma   90.00
#
_symmetry.space_group_name_H-M   'P 1'
#
loop_
_entity.id
_entity.type
_entity.pdbx_description
1 polymer ?
#
loop_
_entity_poly.entity_id
_entity_poly.type
_entity_poly.pdbx_seq_one_letter_code
_entity_poly.pdbx_strand_id
1 'polypeptide(L)'
;MHVDLEQFIPATEKEKEYLVTMRPSSTFFKDSIKRLRKNKIAMIAFWIIVIIVLATIFVPMFWPYRYEQQLGLKPGKPVDASYANLSPFEYGKSELEQIEAGEKVFPHIFGTDT
;
A
#
# COMPACT_ATOMS: atom_id res chain seq x y z
N MET A 1 2.23 -64.96 -16.52
CA MET A 1 2.57 -64.03 -15.42
C MET A 1 3.11 -64.87 -14.27
N HIS A 2 4.42 -64.85 -14.05
CA HIS A 2 4.99 -65.44 -12.85
C HIS A 2 4.86 -64.41 -11.73
N VAL A 3 4.15 -64.79 -10.67
CA VAL A 3 3.99 -63.94 -9.50
C VAL A 3 5.25 -64.08 -8.67
N ASP A 4 5.93 -62.98 -8.42
CA ASP A 4 7.13 -62.98 -7.59
C ASP A 4 6.73 -63.11 -6.13
N LEU A 5 7.10 -64.25 -5.53
CA LEU A 5 6.74 -64.59 -4.15
C LEU A 5 7.46 -63.67 -3.14
N GLU A 6 8.55 -63.02 -3.54
CA GLU A 6 9.28 -62.05 -2.70
C GLU A 6 8.54 -60.71 -2.55
N GLN A 7 7.44 -60.48 -3.27
CA GLN A 7 6.61 -59.28 -3.07
C GLN A 7 5.55 -59.44 -1.98
N PHE A 8 5.39 -60.66 -1.42
CA PHE A 8 4.43 -60.95 -0.35
C PHE A 8 5.06 -61.08 1.03
N ILE A 9 6.39 -61.03 1.14
CA ILE A 9 7.04 -60.99 2.45
C ILE A 9 6.70 -59.67 3.16
N PRO A 10 6.50 -59.70 4.48
CA PRO A 10 6.17 -58.50 5.23
C PRO A 10 7.29 -57.46 5.12
N ALA A 11 6.90 -56.23 4.74
CA ALA A 11 7.80 -55.11 4.56
C ALA A 11 8.67 -54.87 5.80
N THR A 12 9.96 -54.65 5.57
CA THR A 12 10.93 -54.33 6.63
C THR A 12 10.62 -52.97 7.26
N GLU A 13 11.08 -52.75 8.51
CA GLU A 13 10.84 -51.52 9.28
C GLU A 13 11.23 -50.25 8.48
N LYS A 14 12.32 -50.31 7.70
CA LYS A 14 12.77 -49.20 6.83
C LYS A 14 11.82 -48.90 5.66
N GLU A 15 11.19 -49.92 5.09
CA GLU A 15 10.20 -49.77 4.01
C GLU A 15 8.87 -49.23 4.57
N LYS A 16 8.52 -49.61 5.80
CA LYS A 16 7.40 -49.02 6.55
C LYS A 16 7.64 -47.55 6.88
N GLU A 17 8.86 -47.17 7.28
CA GLU A 17 9.22 -45.76 7.50
C GLU A 17 9.05 -44.93 6.24
N TYR A 18 9.42 -45.46 5.07
CA TYR A 18 9.25 -44.76 3.79
C TYR A 18 7.77 -44.53 3.43
N LEU A 19 6.90 -45.52 3.68
CA LEU A 19 5.45 -45.40 3.51
C LEU A 19 4.80 -44.38 4.47
N VAL A 20 5.42 -44.14 5.62
CA VAL A 20 4.97 -43.17 6.64
C VAL A 20 5.43 -41.74 6.32
N THR A 21 6.28 -41.54 5.30
CA THR A 21 6.58 -40.20 4.77
C THR A 21 5.40 -39.63 3.96
N MET A 22 4.24 -39.49 4.60
CA MET A 22 3.09 -38.85 3.98
C MET A 22 3.47 -37.42 3.56
N ARG A 23 3.16 -37.09 2.30
CA ARG A 23 3.27 -35.72 1.78
C ARG A 23 2.59 -34.78 2.78
N PRO A 24 3.26 -33.70 3.24
CA PRO A 24 2.67 -32.82 4.25
C PRO A 24 1.30 -32.33 3.79
N SER A 25 0.27 -32.58 4.58
CA SER A 25 -1.09 -32.10 4.32
C SER A 25 -1.06 -30.57 4.31
N SER A 26 -1.37 -29.96 3.17
CA SER A 26 -1.49 -28.52 3.04
C SER A 26 -2.96 -28.13 3.03
N THR A 27 -3.31 -27.10 3.80
CA THR A 27 -4.65 -26.52 3.80
C THR A 27 -4.90 -25.71 2.53
N PHE A 28 -6.15 -25.65 2.07
CA PHE A 28 -6.58 -24.80 0.96
C PHE A 28 -6.07 -23.36 1.09
N PHE A 29 -6.20 -22.74 2.26
CA PHE A 29 -5.76 -21.37 2.50
C PHE A 29 -4.24 -21.18 2.32
N LYS A 30 -3.44 -22.16 2.78
CA LYS A 30 -1.98 -22.15 2.60
C LYS A 30 -1.61 -22.23 1.12
N ASP A 31 -2.34 -23.01 0.34
CA ASP A 31 -2.10 -23.13 -1.10
C ASP A 31 -2.54 -21.87 -1.86
N SER A 32 -3.66 -21.25 -1.46
CA SER A 32 -4.13 -19.97 -2.01
C SER A 32 -3.14 -18.84 -1.76
N ILE A 33 -2.60 -18.69 -0.53
CA ILE A 33 -1.56 -17.70 -0.23
C ILE A 33 -0.28 -17.98 -1.04
N LYS A 34 0.11 -19.25 -1.17
CA LYS A 34 1.30 -19.62 -1.96
C LYS A 34 1.15 -19.22 -3.43
N ARG A 35 -0.04 -19.43 -4.02
CA ARG A 35 -0.35 -19.02 -5.40
C ARG A 35 -0.39 -17.50 -5.56
N LEU A 36 -1.01 -16.79 -4.61
CA LEU A 36 -1.03 -15.33 -4.59
C LEU A 36 0.39 -14.75 -4.58
N ARG A 37 1.25 -15.25 -3.68
CA ARG A 37 2.65 -14.82 -3.57
C ARG A 37 3.50 -15.17 -4.79
N LYS A 38 3.17 -16.23 -5.53
CA LYS A 38 3.87 -16.61 -6.76
C LYS A 38 3.56 -15.65 -7.92
N ASN A 39 2.39 -15.02 -7.93
CA ASN A 39 2.00 -14.07 -8.96
C ASN A 39 2.56 -12.68 -8.66
N LYS A 40 3.64 -12.30 -9.38
CA LYS A 40 4.30 -11.00 -9.22
C LYS A 40 3.35 -9.82 -9.48
N ILE A 41 2.46 -9.92 -10.47
CA ILE A 41 1.52 -8.85 -10.83
C ILE A 41 0.52 -8.64 -9.69
N ALA A 42 -0.05 -9.73 -9.17
CA ALA A 42 -0.98 -9.66 -8.04
C ALA A 42 -0.32 -9.10 -6.77
N MET A 43 0.94 -9.45 -6.51
CA MET A 43 1.69 -8.90 -5.38
C MET A 43 1.99 -7.41 -5.53
N ILE A 44 2.27 -6.92 -6.74
CA ILE A 44 2.45 -5.48 -6.99
C ILE A 44 1.14 -4.73 -6.74
N ALA A 45 0.02 -5.23 -7.28
CA ALA A 45 -1.29 -4.62 -7.06
C ALA A 45 -1.66 -4.60 -5.57
N PHE A 46 -1.38 -5.69 -4.85
CA PHE A 46 -1.58 -5.75 -3.40
C PHE A 46 -0.78 -4.66 -2.67
N TRP A 47 0.50 -4.48 -3.00
CA TRP A 47 1.33 -3.44 -2.39
C TRP A 47 0.87 -2.02 -2.71
N ILE A 48 0.40 -1.76 -3.93
CA ILE A 48 -0.17 -0.46 -4.30
C ILE A 48 -1.38 -0.14 -3.41
N ILE A 49 -2.29 -1.10 -3.23
CA ILE A 49 -3.46 -0.93 -2.35
C ILE A 49 -3.02 -0.66 -0.92
N VAL A 50 -2.06 -1.42 -0.40
CA VAL A 50 -1.52 -1.21 0.95
C VAL A 50 -0.95 0.21 1.08
N ILE A 51 -0.17 0.68 0.11
CA ILE A 51 0.41 2.04 0.13
C ILE A 51 -0.70 3.10 0.14
N ILE A 52 -1.76 2.95 -0.66
CA ILE A 52 -2.88 3.88 -0.66
C ILE A 52 -3.57 3.91 0.71
N VAL A 53 -3.82 2.74 1.32
CA VAL A 53 -4.44 2.66 2.65
C VAL A 53 -3.55 3.29 3.73
N LEU A 54 -2.22 3.09 3.65
CA LEU A 54 -1.31 3.76 4.58
C LEU A 54 -1.30 5.28 4.33
N ALA A 55 -1.31 5.72 3.08
CA ALA A 55 -1.36 7.14 2.74
C ALA A 55 -2.64 7.81 3.26
N THR A 56 -3.81 7.17 3.17
CA THR A 56 -5.06 7.77 3.69
C THR A 56 -5.06 7.91 5.21
N ILE A 57 -4.33 7.07 5.94
CA ILE A 57 -4.19 7.15 7.39
C ILE A 57 -3.14 8.20 7.80
N PHE A 58 -1.97 8.20 7.13
CA PHE A 58 -0.83 9.01 7.56
C PHE A 58 -0.81 10.43 6.95
N VAL A 59 -1.24 10.62 5.70
CA VAL A 59 -1.20 11.94 5.04
C VAL A 59 -1.98 13.01 5.81
N PRO A 60 -3.21 12.75 6.29
CA PRO A 60 -3.96 13.75 7.07
C PRO A 60 -3.30 14.15 8.39
N MET A 61 -2.38 13.35 8.92
CA MET A 61 -1.66 13.65 10.17
C MET A 61 -0.60 14.74 9.98
N PHE A 62 -0.05 14.87 8.77
CA PHE A 62 1.03 15.83 8.45
C PHE A 62 0.56 16.97 7.55
N TRP A 63 -0.66 16.90 7.01
CA TRP A 63 -1.18 17.91 6.07
C TRP A 63 -1.85 19.07 6.83
N PRO A 64 -1.27 20.29 6.84
CA PRO A 64 -1.75 21.38 7.69
C PRO A 64 -2.89 22.19 7.05
N TYR A 65 -3.31 21.85 5.83
CA TYR A 65 -4.33 22.58 5.09
C TYR A 65 -5.69 21.88 5.11
N ARG A 66 -6.73 22.62 5.44
CA ARG A 66 -8.12 22.24 5.11
C ARG A 66 -8.44 22.62 3.67
N TYR A 67 -9.42 21.93 3.08
CA TYR A 67 -9.89 22.21 1.72
C TYR A 67 -10.22 23.69 1.48
N GLU A 68 -10.94 24.33 2.41
CA GLU A 68 -11.28 25.76 2.33
C GLU A 68 -10.03 26.65 2.26
N GLN A 69 -8.99 26.32 3.03
CA GLN A 69 -7.76 27.11 3.09
C GLN A 69 -6.96 26.99 1.78
N GLN A 70 -7.05 25.85 1.08
CA GLN A 70 -6.42 25.66 -0.24
C GLN A 70 -7.05 26.53 -1.32
N LEU A 71 -8.33 26.90 -1.17
CA LEU A 71 -9.06 27.80 -2.07
C LEU A 71 -8.90 29.28 -1.69
N GLY A 72 -8.00 29.61 -0.75
CA GLY A 72 -7.82 30.98 -0.27
C GLY A 72 -9.01 31.51 0.55
N LEU A 73 -9.91 30.63 1.04
CA LEU A 73 -11.02 31.03 1.91
C LEU A 73 -10.50 31.25 3.33
N LYS A 74 -10.55 32.51 3.78
CA LYS A 74 -10.31 32.89 5.17
C LYS A 74 -11.62 33.42 5.76
N PRO A 75 -12.08 32.91 6.92
CA PRO A 75 -13.33 33.39 7.54
C PRO A 75 -13.31 34.92 7.71
N GLY A 76 -14.31 35.61 7.15
CA GLY A 76 -14.44 37.06 7.24
C GLY A 76 -13.58 37.88 6.27
N LYS A 77 -12.87 37.26 5.32
CA LYS A 77 -12.12 37.92 4.24
C LYS A 77 -12.63 37.48 2.86
N PRO A 78 -12.48 38.32 1.81
CA PRO A 78 -12.78 37.89 0.44
C PRO A 78 -11.84 36.76 0.01
N VAL A 79 -12.31 35.94 -0.93
CA VAL A 79 -11.51 34.85 -1.54
C VAL A 79 -10.30 35.45 -2.23
N ASP A 80 -9.13 34.91 -1.94
CA ASP A 80 -7.89 35.34 -2.56
C ASP A 80 -7.69 34.64 -3.91
N ALA A 81 -7.74 35.42 -5.00
CA ALA A 81 -7.55 34.92 -6.36
C ALA A 81 -6.13 34.40 -6.63
N SER A 82 -5.14 34.71 -5.78
CA SER A 82 -3.77 34.23 -5.95
C SER A 82 -3.58 32.75 -5.61
N TYR A 83 -4.59 32.11 -5.00
CA TYR A 83 -4.64 30.68 -4.74
C TYR A 83 -5.19 29.87 -5.94
N ALA A 84 -5.59 30.51 -7.03
CA ALA A 84 -6.12 29.79 -8.18
C ALA A 84 -4.99 29.17 -9.03
N ASN A 85 -5.07 27.87 -9.28
CA ASN A 85 -4.17 27.12 -10.19
C ASN A 85 -2.66 27.24 -9.87
N LEU A 86 -2.30 27.16 -8.58
CA LEU A 86 -0.89 27.11 -8.18
C LEU A 86 -0.27 25.76 -8.56
N SER A 87 0.93 25.80 -9.13
CA SER A 87 1.70 24.58 -9.39
C SER A 87 2.14 23.93 -8.07
N PRO A 88 2.50 22.64 -8.08
CA PRO A 88 3.14 22.01 -6.93
C PRO A 88 4.33 22.84 -6.41
N PHE A 89 4.35 23.07 -5.09
CA PHE A 89 5.35 23.87 -4.37
C PHE A 89 5.39 25.37 -4.72
N GLU A 90 4.37 25.89 -5.40
CA GLU A 90 4.20 27.31 -5.67
C GLU A 90 3.41 28.00 -4.53
N TYR A 91 3.67 29.29 -4.32
CA TYR A 91 3.01 30.10 -3.30
C TYR A 91 2.17 31.20 -3.95
N GLY A 92 1.03 31.50 -3.33
CA GLY A 92 0.22 32.66 -3.70
C GLY A 92 0.92 33.98 -3.33
N LYS A 93 0.45 35.10 -3.90
CA LYS A 93 1.00 36.43 -3.61
C LYS A 93 0.90 36.80 -2.14
N SER A 94 -0.25 36.51 -1.52
CA SER A 94 -0.44 36.76 -0.09
C SER A 94 0.37 35.83 0.81
N GLU A 95 0.72 34.63 0.34
CA GLU A 95 1.60 33.71 1.05
C GLU A 95 3.04 34.17 1.00
N LEU A 96 3.48 34.69 -0.15
CA LEU A 96 4.80 35.32 -0.29
C LEU A 96 4.92 36.53 0.65
N GLU A 97 3.90 37.39 0.74
CA GLU A 97 3.88 38.50 1.70
C GLU A 97 3.96 38.02 3.16
N GLN A 98 3.29 36.91 3.51
CA GLN A 98 3.40 36.29 4.84
C GLN A 98 4.81 35.75 5.10
N ILE A 99 5.43 35.12 4.10
CA ILE A 99 6.81 34.63 4.16
C ILE A 99 7.80 35.80 4.32
N GLU A 100 7.60 36.90 3.59
CA GLU A 100 8.40 38.13 3.70
C GLU A 100 8.25 38.80 5.07
N ALA A 101 7.05 38.74 5.67
CA ALA A 101 6.80 39.17 7.05
C ALA A 101 7.43 38.24 8.10
N GLY A 102 8.06 37.13 7.68
CA GLY A 102 8.74 36.17 8.55
C GLY A 102 7.86 35.03 9.06
N GLU A 103 6.63 34.89 8.57
CA GLU A 103 5.75 33.77 8.91
C GLU A 103 6.15 32.50 8.15
N LYS A 104 5.96 31.33 8.79
CA LYS A 104 6.23 30.03 8.16
C LYS A 104 4.96 29.50 7.52
N VAL A 105 4.89 29.55 6.20
CA VAL A 105 3.82 28.95 5.40
C VAL A 105 4.28 27.58 4.89
N PHE A 106 3.40 26.57 4.98
CA PHE A 106 3.70 25.23 4.47
C PHE A 106 3.56 25.22 2.94
N PRO A 107 4.42 24.56 2.16
CA PRO A 107 4.25 24.56 0.70
C PRO A 107 3.01 23.77 0.27
N HIS A 108 2.34 24.22 -0.79
CA HIS A 108 1.31 23.45 -1.47
C HIS A 108 1.93 22.30 -2.28
N ILE A 109 2.26 21.18 -1.62
CA ILE A 109 2.97 20.03 -2.25
C ILE A 109 2.26 19.50 -3.50
N PHE A 110 0.92 19.56 -3.56
CA PHE A 110 0.12 19.11 -4.70
C PHE A 110 -0.46 20.26 -5.54
N GLY A 111 -0.10 21.51 -5.25
CA GLY A 111 -0.72 22.68 -5.84
C GLY A 111 -2.13 22.96 -5.30
N THR A 112 -2.84 23.84 -6.00
CA THR A 112 -4.23 24.21 -5.72
C THR A 112 -5.07 24.10 -6.98
N ASP A 113 -6.36 23.80 -6.81
CA ASP A 113 -7.34 23.78 -7.90
C ASP A 113 -8.09 25.12 -7.97
N THR A 114 -8.86 25.30 -9.05
CA THR A 114 -9.62 26.51 -9.37
C THR A 114 -10.85 26.70 -8.48
#